data_AF-A0A7Z9WCH2-F1
#
_entry.id   AF-A0A7Z9WCH2-F1
#
_cell.length_a   1.000
_cell.length_b   1.000
_cell.length_c   1.000
_cell.angle_alpha   90.00
_cell.angle_beta   90.00
_cell.angle_gamma   90.00
#
_symmetry.space_group_name_H-M   'P 1'
#
loop_
_entity.id
_entity.type
_entity.pdbx_description
1 polymer ?
#
loop_
_entity_poly.entity_id
_entity_poly.type
_entity_poly.pdbx_seq_one_letter_code
_entity_poly.pdbx_strand_id
1 'polypeptide(L)' 'MDRKVAELLVLKSQENYIRVLENGFKPCPLDKASVFPMRQLELVISLGHSLVKAGYRDVSLQRLTIFEEKMKEIK' A
#
# COMPACT_ATOMS: atom_id res chain seq x y z
N MET A 1 -12.51 -3.90 24.52
CA MET A 1 -11.94 -4.99 23.70
C MET A 1 -10.85 -4.36 22.87
N ASP A 2 -9.58 -4.53 23.28
CA ASP A 2 -8.45 -3.88 22.62
C ASP A 2 -8.19 -4.56 21.28
N ARG A 3 -8.48 -3.84 20.18
CA ARG A 3 -8.19 -4.31 18.82
C ARG A 3 -6.71 -4.06 18.54
N LYS A 4 -5.98 -5.08 18.09
CA LYS A 4 -4.62 -4.87 17.57
C LYS A 4 -4.72 -4.11 16.27
N VAL A 5 -4.12 -2.91 16.24
CA VAL A 5 -4.05 -2.05 15.06
C VAL A 5 -2.60 -1.91 14.61
N ALA A 6 -2.39 -1.84 13.31
CA ALA A 6 -1.10 -1.51 12.72
C ALA A 6 -1.29 -0.45 11.62
N GLU A 7 -0.29 0.42 11.47
CA GLU A 7 -0.24 1.42 10.42
C GLU A 7 0.74 0.99 9.33
N LEU A 8 0.31 1.14 8.09
CA LEU A 8 1.04 0.80 6.88
C LEU A 8 0.96 1.96 5.89
N LEU A 9 1.79 1.88 4.87
CA LEU A 9 1.86 2.82 3.75
C LEU A 9 1.42 2.11 2.47
N VAL A 10 0.65 2.80 1.64
CA VAL A 10 0.24 2.36 0.30
C VAL A 10 0.34 3.51 -0.69
N LEU A 11 0.63 3.20 -1.95
CA LEU A 11 0.57 4.16 -3.04
C LEU A 11 -0.78 4.03 -3.76
N LYS A 12 -1.39 5.18 -4.07
CA LYS A 12 -2.61 5.28 -4.89
C LYS A 12 -2.32 6.15 -6.11
N SER A 13 -2.95 5.84 -7.24
CA SER A 13 -3.00 6.68 -8.44
C SER A 13 -4.44 6.68 -8.94
N GLN A 14 -5.04 7.86 -9.03
CA GLN A 14 -6.48 8.02 -9.33
C GLN A 14 -7.33 7.19 -8.34
N GLU A 15 -8.13 6.24 -8.86
CA GLU A 15 -8.99 5.36 -8.06
C GLU A 15 -8.35 4.02 -7.69
N ASN A 16 -7.12 3.75 -8.12
CA ASN A 16 -6.47 2.46 -7.91
C ASN A 16 -5.31 2.55 -6.94
N TYR A 17 -5.10 1.48 -6.17
CA TYR A 17 -3.85 1.28 -5.44
C TYR A 17 -2.78 0.74 -6.38
N ILE A 18 -1.53 0.78 -5.94
CA ILE A 18 -0.40 0.30 -6.71
C ILE A 18 0.15 -0.98 -6.11
N ARG A 19 0.28 -2.00 -6.96
CA ARG A 19 1.13 -3.16 -6.72
C ARG A 19 2.49 -2.90 -7.34
N VAL A 20 3.53 -3.00 -6.51
CA VAL A 20 4.93 -2.96 -6.92
C VAL A 20 5.36 -4.38 -7.28
N LEU A 21 5.93 -4.53 -8.47
CA LEU A 21 6.46 -5.77 -9.02
C LEU A 21 7.95 -5.60 -9.28
N GLU A 22 8.68 -6.70 -9.45
CA GLU A 22 10.13 -6.65 -9.75
C GLU A 22 10.44 -5.77 -10.97
N ASN A 23 9.59 -5.83 -11.99
CA ASN A 23 9.79 -5.14 -13.27
C ASN A 23 8.84 -3.95 -13.49
N GLY A 24 8.23 -3.40 -12.43
CA GLY A 24 7.44 -2.17 -12.56
C GLY A 24 6.24 -2.08 -11.62
N PHE A 25 5.20 -1.37 -12.08
CA PHE A 25 4.01 -1.04 -11.30
C PHE A 25 2.75 -1.50 -12.00
N LYS A 26 1.74 -1.88 -11.21
CA LYS A 26 0.42 -2.27 -11.72
C LYS A 26 -0.69 -1.66 -10.86
N PRO A 27 -1.64 -0.90 -11.45
CA PRO A 27 -2.87 -0.52 -10.77
C PRO A 27 -3.67 -1.74 -10.31
N CYS A 28 -4.21 -1.70 -9.10
CA CYS A 28 -4.96 -2.80 -8.52
C CYS A 28 -5.95 -2.34 -7.43
N PRO A 29 -6.93 -3.19 -7.06
CA PRO A 29 -7.71 -3.01 -5.84
C PRO A 29 -6.84 -3.12 -4.57
N LEU A 30 -7.40 -2.67 -3.43
CA LEU A 30 -6.70 -2.60 -2.15
C LEU A 30 -6.16 -3.96 -1.67
N ASP A 31 -6.92 -5.04 -1.87
CA ASP A 31 -6.57 -6.40 -1.44
C ASP A 31 -5.35 -7.00 -2.19
N LYS A 32 -4.90 -6.34 -3.26
CA LYS A 32 -3.70 -6.71 -4.04
C LYS A 32 -2.59 -5.67 -3.98
N ALA A 33 -2.80 -4.57 -3.25
CA ALA A 33 -1.85 -3.48 -3.15
C ALA A 33 -0.56 -3.91 -2.46
N SER A 34 0.56 -3.33 -2.86
CA SER A 34 1.78 -3.44 -2.08
C SER A 34 1.65 -2.54 -0.85
N VAL A 35 1.78 -3.14 0.34
CA VAL A 35 1.76 -2.46 1.63
C VAL A 35 3.17 -2.42 2.21
N PHE A 36 3.52 -1.32 2.84
CA PHE A 36 4.85 -1.14 3.44
C PHE A 36 4.72 -0.71 4.91
N PRO A 37 5.62 -1.14 5.80
CA PRO A 37 5.64 -0.63 7.17
C PRO A 37 6.04 0.85 7.21
N MET A 38 5.55 1.60 8.20
CA MET A 38 5.84 3.04 8.36
C MET A 38 7.34 3.40 8.33
N ARG A 39 8.22 2.52 8.82
CA ARG A 39 9.68 2.70 8.80
C ARG A 39 10.29 2.79 7.37
N GLN A 40 9.52 2.43 6.35
CA GLN A 40 9.94 2.49 4.94
C GLN A 40 9.42 3.74 4.22
N LEU A 41 9.01 4.78 4.94
CA LEU A 41 8.45 6.01 4.36
C LEU A 41 9.26 6.55 3.17
N GLU A 42 10.57 6.72 3.34
CA GLU A 42 11.46 7.25 2.29
C GLU A 42 11.51 6.36 1.04
N LEU A 43 11.50 5.04 1.22
CA LEU A 43 11.43 4.09 0.11
C LEU A 43 10.13 4.28 -0.67
N VAL A 44 8.99 4.40 0.02
CA VAL A 44 7.69 4.54 -0.63
C VAL A 44 7.55 5.90 -1.33
N ILE A 45 8.12 6.96 -0.77
CA ILE A 45 8.21 8.27 -1.44
C ILE A 45 9.01 8.14 -2.76
N SER A 46 10.15 7.44 -2.73
CA SER A 46 10.96 7.18 -3.94
C SER A 46 10.21 6.37 -5.00
N LEU A 47 9.43 5.36 -4.58
CA LEU A 47 8.55 4.61 -5.47
C LEU A 47 7.43 5.51 -6.05
N GLY A 48 6.88 6.42 -5.25
CA GLY A 48 5.94 7.44 -5.69
C GLY A 48 6.51 8.35 -6.78
N HIS A 49 7.75 8.83 -6.62
CA HIS A 49 8.43 9.58 -7.67
C HIS A 49 8.66 8.76 -8.94
N SER A 50 8.98 7.46 -8.79
CA SER A 50 9.13 6.55 -9.93
C SER A 50 7.84 6.36 -10.70
N LEU A 51 6.68 6.30 -10.03
CA LEU A 51 5.36 6.28 -10.66
C LEU A 51 5.10 7.55 -11.48
N VAL A 52 5.37 8.72 -10.91
CA VAL A 52 5.20 10.00 -11.62
C VAL A 52 6.07 10.04 -12.88
N LYS A 53 7.33 9.61 -12.78
CA LYS A 53 8.24 9.51 -13.94
C LYS A 53 7.76 8.50 -14.99
N ALA A 54 7.06 7.45 -14.56
CA ALA A 54 6.44 6.46 -15.45
C ALA A 54 5.10 6.92 -16.05
N GLY A 55 4.65 8.15 -15.78
CA GLY A 55 3.45 8.75 -16.39
C GLY A 55 2.15 8.52 -15.60
N TYR A 56 2.22 7.96 -14.40
CA TYR A 56 1.05 7.85 -13.53
C TYR A 56 0.62 9.23 -13.04
N ARG A 57 -0.69 9.48 -13.03
CA ARG A 57 -1.29 10.75 -12.57
C ARG A 57 -1.82 10.62 -11.15
N ASP A 58 -1.93 11.76 -10.46
CA ASP A 58 -2.53 11.85 -9.12
C ASP A 58 -1.95 10.82 -8.13
N VAL A 59 -0.64 10.62 -8.20
CA VAL A 59 0.07 9.68 -7.33
C VAL A 59 0.08 10.24 -5.91
N SER A 60 -0.41 9.47 -4.96
CA SER A 60 -0.44 9.85 -3.55
C SER A 60 0.02 8.70 -2.66
N LEU A 61 0.70 9.07 -1.58
CA LEU A 61 1.03 8.18 -0.48
C LEU A 61 -0.09 8.26 0.56
N GLN A 62 -0.64 7.12 0.93
CA GLN A 62 -1.71 7.02 1.92
C GLN A 62 -1.24 6.20 3.12
N ARG A 63 -1.73 6.56 4.30
CA ARG A 63 -1.62 5.71 5.50
C ARG A 63 -2.82 4.76 5.54
N LEU A 64 -2.54 3.48 5.60
CA LEU A 64 -3.53 2.42 5.79
C LEU A 64 -3.48 1.92 7.23
N THR A 65 -4.60 2.01 7.94
CA THR A 65 -4.74 1.41 9.27
C THR A 65 -5.43 0.06 9.12
N ILE A 66 -4.75 -1.01 9.52
CA ILE A 66 -5.32 -2.36 9.53
C ILE A 66 -5.59 -2.78 10.97
N PHE A 67 -6.62 -3.60 11.15
CA PHE A 67 -6.91 -4.27 12.41
C PHE A 67 -7.06 -5.77 12.16
N GLU A 68 -6.68 -6.56 13.16
CA GLU A 68 -6.82 -8.02 13.11
C GLU A 68 -8.08 -8.45 13.84
N GLU A 69 -8.85 -9.35 13.23
CA GLU A 69 -9.98 -10.03 13.84
C GLU A 69 -9.91 -11.54 13.57
N LYS A 70 -10.11 -12.33 14.63
CA LYS A 70 -10.13 -13.78 14.52
C LYS A 70 -11.41 -14.23 13.82
N MET A 71 -11.29 -14.84 12.64
CA MET A 71 -12.44 -15.40 11.92
C MET A 71 -12.75 -16.85 12.32
N LYS A 72 -11.76 -17.73 12.37
CA LYS A 72 -11.90 -19.16 12.72
C LYS A 72 -10.56 -19.77 13.14
N GLU A 73 -10.58 -20.82 13.96
CA GLU A 73 -9.42 -21.69 14.18
C GLU A 73 -9.32 -22.77 13.09
N ILE A 74 -8.11 -22.98 12.57
CA ILE A 74 -7.80 -24.09 11.67
C ILE A 74 -7.20 -25.21 12.54
N LYS A 75 -7.78 -26.41 12.46
CA LYS A 75 -7.33 -27.62 13.16
C LYS A 75 -6.60 -28.54 12.19
#